data_AF-A0A849VHD5-F1
#
_entry.id   AF-A0A849VHD5-F1
#
_cell.length_a   1.000
_cell.length_b   1.000
_cell.length_c   1.000
_cell.angle_alpha   90.00
_cell.angle_beta   90.00
_cell.angle_gamma   90.00
#
_symmetry.space_group_name_H-M   'P 1'
#
loop_
_entity.id
_entity.type
_entity.pdbx_description
1 polymer ?
#
loop_
_entity_poly.entity_id
_entity_poly.type
_entity_poly.pdbx_seq_one_letter_code
_entity_poly.pdbx_strand_id
1 'polypeptide(L)'
;MMRCSTRKKILVTLASVVLVVVAVVVHALAGLSTQPILYAAPPAFVAQYAENMQYSEPSSLVKVNATAFESPEGAHYTKWMQGFSYEEALVFKAIMAGESLDELWGLFAHPDKAVRIKIASAFAAVNIKFSHHDESGFPPKRNQFWKDLGEQLPNVRNALSEGLIETAKHGTATRIPYTLAWLPEMGTETLKLFEWAAKHHPDPNVRRSSMYYVAYIGREEEFSAPLLLNRAHDPDYSVRKLALGLRFRRLVGDL
;
A
#
# COMPACT_ATOMS: atom_id res chain seq x y z
N MET A 1 -51.87 15.28 -27.96
CA MET A 1 -50.71 14.42 -27.67
C MET A 1 -49.78 14.89 -26.52
N MET A 2 -50.10 15.92 -25.73
CA MET A 2 -49.17 16.47 -24.70
C MET A 2 -49.16 15.77 -23.31
N ARG A 3 -50.11 14.89 -22.97
CA ARG A 3 -50.21 14.30 -21.61
C ARG A 3 -49.19 13.19 -21.29
N CYS A 4 -48.53 12.61 -22.29
CA CYS A 4 -47.60 11.49 -22.10
C CYS A 4 -46.22 11.95 -21.59
N SER A 5 -45.79 13.19 -21.92
CA SER A 5 -44.50 13.74 -21.52
C SER A 5 -44.43 14.07 -20.01
N THR A 6 -45.49 14.67 -19.45
CA THR A 6 -45.51 15.10 -18.04
C THR A 6 -45.49 13.93 -17.07
N ARG A 7 -46.22 12.85 -17.35
CA ARG A 7 -46.23 11.64 -16.49
C ARG A 7 -44.86 10.96 -16.45
N LYS A 8 -44.18 10.86 -17.60
CA LYS A 8 -42.80 10.32 -17.67
C LYS A 8 -41.83 11.16 -16.85
N LYS A 9 -41.90 12.50 -16.97
CA LYS A 9 -41.06 13.41 -16.17
C LYS A 9 -41.30 13.24 -14.67
N ILE A 10 -42.56 13.17 -14.22
CA ILE A 10 -42.89 12.95 -12.80
C ILE A 10 -42.34 11.61 -12.30
N LEU A 11 -42.50 10.53 -13.06
CA LEU A 11 -41.97 9.21 -12.67
C LEU A 11 -40.44 9.21 -12.56
N VAL A 12 -39.75 9.85 -13.51
CA VAL A 12 -38.29 9.98 -13.45
C VAL A 12 -37.86 10.80 -12.23
N THR A 13 -38.49 11.94 -11.97
CA THR A 13 -38.18 12.77 -10.79
C THR A 13 -38.42 12.01 -9.48
N LEU A 14 -39.54 11.28 -9.37
CA LEU A 14 -39.85 10.48 -8.19
C LEU A 14 -38.80 9.38 -7.98
N ALA A 15 -38.43 8.66 -9.04
CA ALA A 15 -37.39 7.64 -8.97
C ALA A 15 -36.03 8.23 -8.55
N SER A 16 -35.65 9.40 -9.07
CA SER A 16 -34.43 10.11 -8.67
C SER A 16 -34.45 10.51 -7.19
N VAL A 17 -35.56 11.06 -6.69
CA VAL A 17 -35.69 11.43 -5.27
C VAL A 17 -35.58 10.21 -4.37
N VAL A 18 -36.26 9.11 -4.72
CA VAL A 18 -36.18 7.85 -3.96
C VAL A 18 -34.73 7.34 -3.92
N LEU A 19 -34.01 7.34 -5.05
CA LEU A 19 -32.60 6.95 -5.09
C LEU A 19 -31.72 7.81 -4.18
N VAL A 20 -31.94 9.14 -4.17
CA VAL A 20 -31.20 10.07 -3.29
C VAL A 20 -31.49 9.78 -1.82
N VAL A 21 -32.77 9.61 -1.47
CA VAL A 21 -33.17 9.31 -0.08
C VAL A 21 -32.55 7.99 0.37
N VAL A 22 -32.62 6.94 -0.46
CA VAL A 22 -32.00 5.64 -0.15
C VAL A 22 -30.49 5.79 0.02
N ALA A 23 -29.80 6.52 -0.86
CA ALA A 23 -28.36 6.73 -0.76
C ALA A 23 -27.97 7.47 0.54
N VAL A 24 -28.74 8.50 0.93
CA VAL A 24 -28.53 9.27 2.17
C VAL A 24 -28.76 8.39 3.39
N VAL A 25 -29.86 7.62 3.41
CA VAL A 25 -30.19 6.70 4.51
C VAL A 25 -29.10 5.64 4.66
N VAL A 26 -28.65 5.02 3.58
CA VAL A 26 -27.54 4.05 3.61
C VAL A 26 -26.27 4.69 4.18
N HIS A 27 -25.91 5.90 3.76
CA HIS A 27 -24.73 6.60 4.29
C HIS A 27 -24.86 6.94 5.78
N ALA A 28 -26.03 7.45 6.19
CA ALA A 28 -26.28 7.85 7.58
C ALA A 28 -26.31 6.65 8.53
N LEU A 29 -26.92 5.53 8.10
CA LEU A 29 -27.05 4.32 8.91
C LEU A 29 -25.80 3.43 8.88
N ALA A 30 -24.92 3.58 7.89
CA ALA A 30 -23.71 2.76 7.77
C ALA A 30 -22.82 2.79 9.04
N GLY A 31 -22.82 3.92 9.76
CA GLY A 31 -22.10 4.09 11.03
C GLY A 31 -22.77 3.49 12.27
N LEU A 32 -24.02 3.01 12.19
CA LEU A 32 -24.73 2.41 13.33
C LEU A 32 -24.40 0.92 13.52
N SER A 33 -23.92 0.26 12.46
CA SER A 33 -23.58 -1.17 12.46
C SER A 33 -22.09 -1.38 12.23
N THR A 34 -21.24 -0.57 12.86
CA THR A 34 -19.79 -0.72 12.74
C THR A 34 -19.32 -1.99 13.43
N GLN A 35 -18.40 -2.72 12.80
CA GLN A 35 -17.77 -3.89 13.40
C GLN A 35 -16.40 -3.50 13.98
N PRO A 36 -16.01 -4.01 15.15
CA PRO A 36 -14.64 -3.80 15.64
C PRO A 36 -13.63 -4.40 14.68
N ILE A 37 -12.47 -3.76 14.54
CA ILE A 37 -11.37 -4.34 13.77
C ILE A 37 -10.69 -5.39 14.65
N LEU A 38 -10.72 -6.63 14.18
CA LEU A 38 -10.04 -7.75 14.81
C LEU A 38 -8.88 -8.17 13.93
N TYR A 39 -7.71 -8.33 14.54
CA TYR A 39 -6.58 -8.98 13.90
C TYR A 39 -6.95 -10.42 13.54
N ALA A 40 -6.54 -10.87 12.36
CA ALA A 40 -6.72 -12.24 11.88
C ALA A 40 -5.40 -12.81 11.40
N ALA A 41 -5.29 -14.14 11.28
CA ALA A 41 -4.11 -14.75 10.68
C ALA A 41 -3.86 -14.18 9.26
N PRO A 42 -2.60 -13.92 8.87
CA PRO A 42 -2.27 -13.39 7.55
C PRO A 42 -2.55 -14.43 6.45
N PRO A 43 -2.60 -14.02 5.18
CA PRO A 43 -2.70 -14.95 4.05
C PRO A 43 -1.57 -16.00 4.08
N ALA A 44 -1.91 -17.26 3.78
CA ALA A 44 -1.00 -18.41 3.93
C ALA A 44 0.32 -18.27 3.16
N PHE A 45 0.31 -17.60 1.99
CA PHE A 45 1.50 -17.39 1.17
C PHE A 45 2.59 -16.59 1.90
N VAL A 46 2.21 -15.70 2.84
CA VAL A 46 3.18 -14.94 3.65
C VAL A 46 3.96 -15.86 4.59
N ALA A 47 3.32 -16.92 5.11
CA ALA A 47 3.99 -17.90 5.95
C ALA A 47 4.95 -18.78 5.14
N GLN A 48 4.56 -19.17 3.91
CA GLN A 48 5.40 -19.97 3.01
C GLN A 48 6.72 -19.27 2.67
N TYR A 49 6.72 -17.94 2.53
CA TYR A 49 7.96 -17.19 2.32
C TYR A 49 8.92 -17.25 3.52
N ALA A 50 8.38 -17.15 4.74
CA ALA A 50 9.20 -17.24 5.94
C ALA A 50 9.88 -18.61 6.05
N GLU A 51 9.19 -19.67 5.63
CA GLU A 51 9.75 -21.03 5.56
C GLU A 51 10.87 -21.13 4.51
N ASN A 52 10.66 -20.57 3.31
CA ASN A 52 11.67 -20.60 2.25
C ASN A 52 12.96 -19.83 2.62
N MET A 53 12.85 -18.76 3.41
CA MET A 53 14.01 -17.97 3.86
C MET A 53 14.86 -18.66 4.93
N GLN A 54 14.30 -19.60 5.70
CA GLN A 54 15.07 -20.32 6.74
C GLN A 54 16.18 -21.20 6.17
N TYR A 55 16.10 -21.55 4.89
CA TYR A 55 17.07 -22.38 4.18
C TYR A 55 18.03 -21.57 3.30
N SER A 56 17.92 -20.23 3.31
CA SER A 56 18.80 -19.36 2.53
C SER A 56 20.08 -19.06 3.31
N GLU A 57 21.24 -19.11 2.63
CA GLU A 57 22.51 -18.80 3.28
C GLU A 57 22.52 -17.33 3.74
N PRO A 58 22.97 -17.05 4.98
CA PRO A 58 23.11 -15.67 5.45
C PRO A 58 24.11 -14.93 4.56
N SER A 59 23.66 -13.89 3.87
CA SER A 59 24.59 -12.94 3.27
C SER A 59 25.42 -12.31 4.40
N SER A 60 26.73 -12.47 4.34
CA SER A 60 27.65 -11.86 5.29
C SER A 60 27.61 -10.35 5.11
N LEU A 61 26.75 -9.68 5.89
CA LEU A 61 26.69 -8.23 5.95
C LEU A 61 28.07 -7.69 6.36
N VAL A 62 28.85 -7.21 5.39
CA VAL A 62 30.04 -6.42 5.66
C VAL A 62 29.55 -5.15 6.36
N LYS A 63 29.96 -4.93 7.61
CA LYS A 63 29.85 -3.62 8.25
C LYS A 63 30.74 -2.67 7.45
N VAL A 64 30.20 -2.03 6.43
CA VAL A 64 30.92 -1.00 5.69
C VAL A 64 30.98 0.22 6.60
N ASN A 65 32.17 0.50 7.11
CA ASN A 65 32.46 1.74 7.82
C ASN A 65 31.96 2.92 6.99
N ALA A 66 31.27 3.86 7.63
CA ALA A 66 30.69 5.06 7.04
C ALA A 66 31.75 6.09 6.54
N THR A 67 32.84 5.62 5.94
CA THR A 67 33.96 6.42 5.46
C THR A 67 34.35 6.00 4.04
N ALA A 68 33.52 6.43 3.11
CA ALA A 68 33.84 6.92 1.78
C ALA A 68 32.51 7.53 1.30
N PHE A 69 32.45 8.71 0.72
CA PHE A 69 32.62 8.86 -0.72
C PHE A 69 32.60 10.36 -1.03
N GLU A 70 33.73 10.90 -1.43
CA GLU A 70 33.81 12.17 -2.15
C GLU A 70 33.50 11.89 -3.63
N SER A 71 32.21 11.70 -3.94
CA SER A 71 31.70 11.92 -5.30
C SER A 71 31.09 13.32 -5.35
N PRO A 72 31.27 14.11 -6.44
CA PRO A 72 30.66 15.42 -6.60
C PRO A 72 29.12 15.41 -6.43
N GLU A 73 28.46 14.29 -6.72
CA GLU A 73 27.01 14.12 -6.51
C GLU A 73 26.64 13.82 -5.05
N GLY A 74 27.56 13.24 -4.26
CA GLY A 74 27.32 12.83 -2.87
C GLY A 74 26.96 14.00 -1.95
N ALA A 75 27.61 15.16 -2.15
CA ALA A 75 27.31 16.39 -1.40
C ALA A 75 25.90 16.94 -1.70
N HIS A 76 25.37 16.71 -2.92
CA HIS A 76 24.03 17.15 -3.30
C HIS A 76 22.92 16.34 -2.61
N TYR A 77 23.19 15.07 -2.28
CA TYR A 77 22.22 14.17 -1.63
C TYR A 77 22.20 14.28 -0.11
N THR A 78 23.28 14.75 0.53
CA THR A 78 23.36 14.85 2.00
C THR A 78 22.23 15.68 2.60
N LYS A 79 21.82 16.78 1.93
CA LYS A 79 20.72 17.63 2.39
C LYS A 79 19.38 16.89 2.45
N TRP A 80 19.15 15.95 1.53
CA TRP A 80 17.89 15.21 1.43
C TRP A 80 17.81 14.06 2.46
N MET A 81 18.96 13.58 2.92
CA MET A 81 19.06 12.50 3.92
C MET A 81 19.09 13.01 5.37
N GLN A 82 18.87 14.31 5.61
CA GLN A 82 18.85 14.84 6.97
C GLN A 82 17.76 14.15 7.82
N GLY A 83 18.17 13.59 8.95
CA GLY A 83 17.30 12.88 9.89
C GLY A 83 16.98 11.44 9.53
N PHE A 84 17.63 10.87 8.50
CA PHE A 84 17.45 9.47 8.13
C PHE A 84 18.09 8.51 9.13
N SER A 85 17.42 7.37 9.32
CA SER A 85 18.07 6.19 9.88
C SER A 85 19.14 5.67 8.91
N TYR A 86 19.96 4.74 9.40
CA TYR A 86 20.92 4.03 8.53
C TYR A 86 20.23 3.38 7.33
N GLU A 87 19.14 2.65 7.56
CA GLU A 87 18.40 1.94 6.52
C GLU A 87 17.73 2.89 5.52
N GLU A 88 17.21 4.02 5.98
CA GLU A 88 16.62 5.05 5.09
C GLU A 88 17.69 5.70 4.21
N ALA A 89 18.86 5.98 4.78
CA ALA A 89 20.00 6.49 4.01
C ALA A 89 20.51 5.47 2.98
N LEU A 90 20.61 4.19 3.36
CA LEU A 90 20.99 3.10 2.46
C LEU A 90 20.02 3.00 1.28
N VAL A 91 18.72 2.95 1.56
CA VAL A 91 17.67 2.92 0.53
C VAL A 91 17.77 4.12 -0.41
N PHE A 92 17.89 5.33 0.16
CA PHE A 92 17.91 6.54 -0.65
C PHE A 92 19.11 6.56 -1.59
N LYS A 93 20.30 6.18 -1.10
CA LYS A 93 21.51 6.07 -1.91
C LYS A 93 21.39 5.02 -3.01
N ALA A 94 20.84 3.85 -2.68
CA ALA A 94 20.59 2.80 -3.66
C ALA A 94 19.68 3.27 -4.82
N ILE A 95 18.63 4.04 -4.52
CA ILE A 95 17.73 4.57 -5.55
C ILE A 95 18.37 5.72 -6.34
N MET A 96 18.99 6.68 -5.64
CA MET A 96 19.43 7.93 -6.25
C MET A 96 20.77 7.82 -6.96
N ALA A 97 21.71 7.11 -6.34
CA ALA A 97 23.10 6.98 -6.77
C ALA A 97 23.44 5.58 -7.29
N GLY A 98 22.57 4.57 -7.11
CA GLY A 98 22.89 3.18 -7.45
C GLY A 98 23.93 2.54 -6.53
N GLU A 99 24.23 3.17 -5.40
CA GLU A 99 25.23 2.70 -4.43
C GLU A 99 24.66 1.62 -3.51
N SER A 100 25.50 0.69 -3.06
CA SER A 100 25.15 -0.32 -2.05
C SER A 100 23.94 -1.21 -2.41
N LEU A 101 23.69 -1.46 -3.69
CA LEU A 101 22.60 -2.33 -4.14
C LEU A 101 22.73 -3.75 -3.58
N ASP A 102 23.93 -4.34 -3.62
CA ASP A 102 24.16 -5.70 -3.10
C ASP A 102 23.86 -5.80 -1.59
N GLU A 103 24.23 -4.77 -0.83
CA GLU A 103 23.91 -4.68 0.60
C GLU A 103 22.39 -4.58 0.80
N LEU A 104 21.72 -3.71 0.04
CA LEU A 104 20.27 -3.56 0.10
C LEU A 104 19.54 -4.87 -0.21
N TRP A 105 19.96 -5.60 -1.26
CA TRP A 105 19.41 -6.90 -1.62
C TRP A 105 19.65 -7.94 -0.54
N GLY A 106 20.86 -7.97 0.03
CA GLY A 106 21.19 -8.82 1.17
C GLY A 106 20.28 -8.58 2.39
N LEU A 107 19.89 -7.33 2.64
CA LEU A 107 18.96 -7.01 3.74
C LEU A 107 17.51 -7.45 3.45
N PHE A 108 17.04 -7.34 2.21
CA PHE A 108 15.71 -7.84 1.83
C PHE A 108 15.64 -9.38 1.84
N ALA A 109 16.76 -10.05 1.59
CA ALA A 109 16.89 -11.50 1.62
C ALA A 109 17.40 -12.06 2.98
N HIS A 110 17.59 -11.21 3.98
CA HIS A 110 18.26 -11.59 5.22
C HIS A 110 17.49 -12.68 5.97
N PRO A 111 18.11 -13.72 6.56
CA PRO A 111 17.41 -14.81 7.23
C PRO A 111 16.62 -14.34 8.47
N ASP A 112 17.15 -13.36 9.20
CA ASP A 112 16.42 -12.70 10.30
C ASP A 112 15.29 -11.82 9.77
N LYS A 113 14.05 -12.21 10.13
CA LYS A 113 12.82 -11.49 9.81
C LYS A 113 12.81 -10.04 10.30
N ALA A 114 13.40 -9.76 11.47
CA ALA A 114 13.42 -8.41 12.02
C ALA A 114 14.23 -7.44 11.12
N VAL A 115 15.32 -7.94 10.53
CA VAL A 115 16.14 -7.18 9.57
C VAL A 115 15.33 -6.88 8.29
N ARG A 116 14.64 -7.88 7.74
CA ARG A 116 13.78 -7.71 6.55
C ARG A 116 12.67 -6.68 6.79
N ILE A 117 12.00 -6.76 7.95
CA ILE A 117 10.95 -5.80 8.33
C ILE A 117 11.52 -4.38 8.46
N LYS A 118 12.71 -4.25 9.05
CA LYS A 118 13.36 -2.94 9.24
C LYS A 118 13.67 -2.28 7.89
N ILE A 119 14.32 -3.01 6.98
CA ILE A 119 14.65 -2.46 5.65
C ILE A 119 13.39 -2.19 4.81
N ALA A 120 12.37 -3.04 4.91
CA ALA A 120 11.08 -2.82 4.23
C ALA A 120 10.36 -1.55 4.74
N SER A 121 10.43 -1.29 6.04
CA SER A 121 9.85 -0.09 6.64
C SER A 121 10.57 1.18 6.20
N ALA A 122 11.91 1.16 6.22
CA ALA A 122 12.73 2.25 5.70
C ALA A 122 12.47 2.50 4.20
N PHE A 123 12.34 1.41 3.43
CA PHE A 123 12.03 1.51 2.02
C PHE A 123 10.69 2.20 1.75
N ALA A 124 9.67 1.83 2.52
CA ALA A 124 8.37 2.47 2.43
C ALA A 124 8.39 3.94 2.86
N ALA A 125 9.15 4.29 3.90
CA ALA A 125 9.29 5.65 4.38
C ALA A 125 9.97 6.56 3.33
N VAL A 126 11.10 6.12 2.77
CA VAL A 126 11.81 6.88 1.73
C VAL A 126 10.96 7.03 0.47
N ASN A 127 10.34 5.93 0.02
CA ASN A 127 9.53 5.94 -1.20
C ASN A 127 8.41 6.99 -1.11
N ILE A 128 7.59 6.96 -0.06
CA ILE A 128 6.48 7.92 0.04
C ILE A 128 6.98 9.35 0.26
N LYS A 129 8.08 9.56 0.99
CA LYS A 129 8.62 10.89 1.29
C LYS A 129 8.99 11.65 0.01
N PHE A 130 9.52 10.95 -0.99
CA PHE A 130 10.04 11.58 -2.21
C PHE A 130 9.26 11.28 -3.49
N SER A 131 8.23 10.43 -3.43
CA SER A 131 7.44 10.04 -4.62
C SER A 131 6.77 11.20 -5.37
N HIS A 132 6.55 12.34 -4.71
CA HIS A 132 5.96 13.55 -5.29
C HIS A 132 6.87 14.78 -5.14
N HIS A 133 8.17 14.55 -4.92
CA HIS A 133 9.14 15.62 -4.68
C HIS A 133 10.02 15.83 -5.90
N ASP A 134 9.50 16.49 -6.94
CA ASP A 134 10.15 16.59 -8.25
C ASP A 134 11.55 17.22 -8.18
N GLU A 135 11.76 18.21 -7.30
CA GLU A 135 13.05 18.87 -7.09
C GLU A 135 14.17 17.94 -6.61
N SER A 136 13.82 16.78 -6.05
CA SER A 136 14.80 15.80 -5.58
C SER A 136 15.37 14.95 -6.72
N GLY A 137 14.71 14.91 -7.89
CA GLY A 137 15.01 13.96 -8.96
C GLY A 137 14.65 12.50 -8.64
N PHE A 138 14.01 12.24 -7.49
CA PHE A 138 13.67 10.90 -7.03
C PHE A 138 12.65 10.16 -7.90
N PRO A 139 11.54 10.77 -8.37
CA PRO A 139 10.52 10.04 -9.13
C PRO A 139 11.07 9.28 -10.37
N PRO A 140 11.87 9.89 -11.26
CA PRO A 140 12.45 9.16 -12.40
C PRO A 140 13.46 8.08 -11.97
N LYS A 141 14.28 8.34 -10.95
CA LYS A 141 15.25 7.37 -10.42
C LYS A 141 14.57 6.15 -9.79
N ARG A 142 13.54 6.36 -8.98
CA ARG A 142 12.68 5.32 -8.42
C ARG A 142 12.02 4.47 -9.51
N ASN A 143 11.51 5.10 -10.57
CA ASN A 143 10.89 4.35 -11.67
C ASN A 143 11.91 3.46 -12.40
N GLN A 144 13.16 3.90 -12.52
CA GLN A 144 14.23 3.08 -13.07
C GLN A 144 14.59 1.94 -12.11
N PHE A 145 14.76 2.25 -10.82
CA PHE A 145 14.98 1.26 -9.76
C PHE A 145 13.92 0.14 -9.76
N TRP A 146 12.64 0.48 -9.99
CA TRP A 146 11.58 -0.52 -10.13
C TRP A 146 11.78 -1.47 -11.30
N LYS A 147 12.23 -0.97 -12.46
CA LYS A 147 12.52 -1.81 -13.63
C LYS A 147 13.71 -2.72 -13.38
N ASP A 148 14.68 -2.24 -12.61
CA ASP A 148 15.94 -2.93 -12.34
C ASP A 148 15.84 -3.95 -11.19
N LEU A 149 14.69 -4.08 -10.54
CA LEU A 149 14.49 -5.06 -9.47
C LEU A 149 14.76 -6.50 -9.92
N GLY A 150 14.41 -6.86 -11.16
CA GLY A 150 14.67 -8.19 -11.73
C GLY A 150 14.36 -9.33 -10.78
N GLU A 151 15.35 -10.20 -10.54
CA GLU A 151 15.26 -11.37 -9.66
C GLU A 151 15.10 -11.02 -8.16
N GLN A 152 15.31 -9.77 -7.76
CA GLN A 152 15.18 -9.31 -6.37
C GLN A 152 13.73 -8.96 -5.99
N LEU A 153 12.84 -8.77 -6.97
CA LEU A 153 11.45 -8.39 -6.76
C LEU A 153 10.72 -9.29 -5.73
N PRO A 154 10.84 -10.63 -5.76
CA PRO A 154 10.23 -11.50 -4.75
C PRO A 154 10.71 -11.19 -3.33
N ASN A 155 12.01 -11.00 -3.10
CA ASN A 155 12.57 -10.70 -1.78
C ASN A 155 12.04 -9.37 -1.23
N VAL A 156 12.02 -8.33 -2.07
CA VAL A 156 11.47 -7.02 -1.72
C VAL A 156 9.99 -7.11 -1.37
N ARG A 157 9.20 -7.78 -2.21
CA ARG A 157 7.75 -7.96 -2.00
C ARG A 157 7.47 -8.74 -0.71
N ASN A 158 8.26 -9.77 -0.43
CA ASN A 158 8.10 -10.62 0.75
C ASN A 158 8.40 -9.84 2.03
N ALA A 159 9.52 -9.12 2.08
CA ALA A 159 9.89 -8.29 3.23
C ALA A 159 8.84 -7.19 3.49
N LEU A 160 8.32 -6.54 2.44
CA LEU A 160 7.22 -5.58 2.56
C LEU A 160 5.94 -6.26 3.09
N SER A 161 5.63 -7.46 2.61
CA SER A 161 4.48 -8.22 3.09
C SER A 161 4.60 -8.54 4.58
N GLU A 162 5.76 -9.04 5.02
CA GLU A 162 6.05 -9.30 6.42
C GLU A 162 5.97 -8.04 7.28
N GLY A 163 6.51 -6.92 6.80
CA GLY A 163 6.42 -5.63 7.48
C GLY A 163 4.98 -5.14 7.65
N LEU A 164 4.12 -5.33 6.64
CA LEU A 164 2.71 -4.99 6.74
C LEU A 164 1.97 -5.85 7.77
N ILE A 165 2.28 -7.15 7.84
CA ILE A 165 1.72 -8.03 8.87
C ILE A 165 2.21 -7.62 10.26
N GLU A 166 3.50 -7.32 10.40
CA GLU A 166 4.08 -6.98 11.70
C GLU A 166 3.53 -5.68 12.29
N THR A 167 3.33 -4.67 11.42
CA THR A 167 2.71 -3.40 11.79
C THR A 167 1.25 -3.59 12.20
N ALA A 168 0.52 -4.50 11.54
CA ALA A 168 -0.83 -4.85 11.95
C ALA A 168 -0.91 -5.50 13.33
N LYS A 169 0.02 -6.41 13.65
CA LYS A 169 0.08 -7.06 14.98
C LYS A 169 0.28 -6.08 16.11
N HIS A 170 1.12 -5.06 15.89
CA HIS A 170 1.53 -4.12 16.92
C HIS A 170 0.73 -2.82 16.95
N GLY A 171 -0.18 -2.60 16.00
CA GLY A 171 -0.92 -1.34 15.96
C GLY A 171 -0.14 -0.18 15.33
N THR A 172 0.97 -0.45 14.65
CA THR A 172 1.88 0.59 14.17
C THR A 172 1.43 1.14 12.84
N ALA A 173 1.45 2.47 12.70
CA ALA A 173 1.20 3.11 11.42
C ALA A 173 2.30 2.76 10.40
N THR A 174 1.93 2.60 9.13
CA THR A 174 2.90 2.26 8.09
C THR A 174 2.53 2.83 6.73
N ARG A 175 3.55 2.94 5.87
CA ARG A 175 3.45 3.40 4.48
C ARG A 175 3.68 2.27 3.47
N ILE A 176 3.91 1.05 3.96
CA ILE A 176 4.15 -0.15 3.15
C ILE A 176 3.09 -0.38 2.06
N PRO A 177 1.77 -0.18 2.30
CA PRO A 177 0.78 -0.36 1.24
C PRO A 177 1.05 0.51 0.00
N TYR A 178 1.55 1.74 0.19
CA TYR A 178 1.91 2.61 -0.92
C TYR A 178 3.02 1.98 -1.75
N THR A 179 4.10 1.51 -1.12
CA THR A 179 5.21 0.90 -1.85
C THR A 179 4.81 -0.39 -2.56
N LEU A 180 4.07 -1.28 -1.89
CA LEU A 180 3.57 -2.51 -2.52
C LEU A 180 2.70 -2.23 -3.76
N ALA A 181 1.90 -1.16 -3.73
CA ALA A 181 1.01 -0.80 -4.82
C ALA A 181 1.72 -0.32 -6.09
N TRP A 182 2.98 0.09 -5.96
CA TRP A 182 3.80 0.60 -7.07
C TRP A 182 4.94 -0.33 -7.45
N LEU A 183 5.06 -1.50 -6.83
CA LEU A 183 5.98 -2.52 -7.31
C LEU A 183 5.55 -3.01 -8.70
N PRO A 184 6.50 -3.42 -9.55
CA PRO A 184 6.18 -4.18 -10.75
C PRO A 184 5.37 -5.42 -10.42
N GLU A 185 4.51 -5.82 -11.36
CA GLU A 185 3.78 -7.10 -11.30
C GLU A 185 2.95 -7.26 -10.03
N MET A 186 1.97 -6.37 -9.81
CA MET A 186 1.02 -6.51 -8.72
C MET A 186 0.13 -7.74 -8.97
N GLY A 187 0.56 -8.90 -8.48
CA GLY A 187 -0.16 -10.16 -8.60
C GLY A 187 -1.29 -10.32 -7.58
N THR A 188 -2.08 -11.38 -7.75
CA THR A 188 -3.21 -11.74 -6.88
C THR A 188 -2.82 -11.86 -5.40
N GLU A 189 -1.59 -12.24 -5.09
CA GLU A 189 -1.06 -12.29 -3.72
C GLU A 189 -1.05 -10.91 -3.05
N THR A 190 -0.64 -9.87 -3.78
CA THR A 190 -0.62 -8.49 -3.27
C THR A 190 -2.05 -7.99 -3.06
N LEU A 191 -2.99 -8.35 -3.94
CA LEU A 191 -4.41 -8.03 -3.76
C LEU A 191 -5.00 -8.72 -2.53
N LYS A 192 -4.71 -10.02 -2.33
CA LYS A 192 -5.12 -10.76 -1.13
C LYS A 192 -4.56 -10.14 0.15
N LEU A 193 -3.30 -9.69 0.13
CA LEU A 193 -2.69 -9.00 1.26
C LEU A 193 -3.34 -7.64 1.53
N PHE A 194 -3.64 -6.86 0.50
CA PHE A 194 -4.35 -5.58 0.67
C PHE A 194 -5.78 -5.77 1.15
N GLU A 195 -6.50 -6.76 0.63
CA GLU A 195 -7.83 -7.11 1.13
C GLU A 195 -7.77 -7.49 2.62
N TRP A 196 -6.80 -8.32 3.01
CA TRP A 196 -6.57 -8.67 4.40
C TRP A 196 -6.24 -7.43 5.25
N ALA A 197 -5.31 -6.58 4.80
CA ALA A 197 -4.92 -5.38 5.54
C ALA A 197 -6.10 -4.40 5.68
N ALA A 198 -6.92 -4.27 4.64
CA ALA A 198 -8.15 -3.47 4.67
C ALA A 198 -9.19 -4.02 5.66
N LYS A 199 -9.17 -5.31 5.99
CA LYS A 199 -10.07 -5.94 6.97
C LYS A 199 -9.53 -5.90 8.40
N HIS A 200 -8.22 -6.04 8.56
CA HIS A 200 -7.64 -6.46 9.84
C HIS A 200 -6.59 -5.48 10.40
N HIS A 201 -6.09 -4.53 9.61
CA HIS A 201 -5.10 -3.60 10.12
C HIS A 201 -5.74 -2.58 11.08
N PRO A 202 -5.22 -2.40 12.31
CA PRO A 202 -5.79 -1.48 13.30
C PRO A 202 -5.72 -0.01 12.88
N ASP A 203 -4.65 0.41 12.18
CA ASP A 203 -4.56 1.77 11.62
C ASP A 203 -5.56 1.99 10.46
N PRO A 204 -6.52 2.93 10.58
CA PRO A 204 -7.48 3.24 9.52
C PRO A 204 -6.82 3.77 8.24
N ASN A 205 -5.67 4.44 8.29
CA ASN A 205 -4.98 4.92 7.09
C ASN A 205 -4.45 3.77 6.25
N VAL A 206 -3.95 2.72 6.90
CA VAL A 206 -3.53 1.49 6.22
C VAL A 206 -4.74 0.82 5.59
N ARG A 207 -5.85 0.65 6.33
CA ARG A 207 -7.07 0.06 5.78
C ARG A 207 -7.59 0.84 4.58
N ARG A 208 -7.63 2.17 4.69
CA ARG A 208 -8.07 3.09 3.64
C ARG A 208 -7.22 2.96 2.38
N SER A 209 -5.89 2.93 2.54
CA SER A 209 -4.95 2.84 1.42
C SER A 209 -5.03 1.48 0.74
N SER A 210 -4.99 0.38 1.51
CA SER A 210 -5.11 -0.97 0.96
C SER A 210 -6.43 -1.19 0.21
N MET A 211 -7.56 -0.71 0.77
CA MET A 211 -8.86 -0.75 0.08
C MET A 211 -8.84 0.05 -1.22
N TYR A 212 -8.22 1.24 -1.21
CA TYR A 212 -8.08 2.04 -2.42
C TYR A 212 -7.31 1.29 -3.50
N TYR A 213 -6.19 0.65 -3.16
CA TYR A 213 -5.37 -0.06 -4.14
C TYR A 213 -6.06 -1.30 -4.73
N VAL A 214 -6.82 -2.06 -3.92
CA VAL A 214 -7.66 -3.15 -4.44
C VAL A 214 -8.68 -2.62 -5.45
N ALA A 215 -9.41 -1.56 -5.10
CA ALA A 215 -10.49 -1.05 -5.94
C ALA A 215 -10.01 -0.29 -7.19
N TYR A 216 -8.92 0.47 -7.08
CA TYR A 216 -8.45 1.38 -8.14
C TYR A 216 -7.40 0.75 -9.05
N ILE A 217 -6.47 -0.01 -8.48
CA ILE A 217 -5.34 -0.60 -9.22
C ILE A 217 -5.70 -2.04 -9.62
N GLY A 218 -6.18 -2.85 -8.68
CA GLY A 218 -6.53 -4.25 -8.97
C GLY A 218 -7.65 -4.38 -9.99
N ARG A 219 -8.72 -3.59 -9.83
CA ARG A 219 -9.93 -3.57 -10.69
C ARG A 219 -10.62 -4.92 -10.85
N GLU A 220 -10.21 -5.93 -10.08
CA GLU A 220 -10.83 -7.25 -10.08
C GLU A 220 -12.13 -7.20 -9.28
N GLU A 221 -13.22 -7.56 -9.95
CA GLU A 221 -14.58 -7.56 -9.41
C GLU A 221 -14.69 -8.43 -8.15
N GLU A 222 -14.08 -9.61 -8.22
CA GLU A 222 -14.05 -10.63 -7.17
C GLU A 222 -13.51 -10.08 -5.85
N PHE A 223 -12.49 -9.21 -5.90
CA PHE A 223 -11.91 -8.61 -4.70
C PHE A 223 -12.62 -7.32 -4.29
N SER A 224 -12.90 -6.44 -5.26
CA SER A 224 -13.31 -5.06 -4.98
C SER A 224 -14.76 -4.95 -4.48
N ALA A 225 -15.72 -5.66 -5.06
CA ALA A 225 -17.13 -5.56 -4.65
C ALA A 225 -17.38 -6.00 -3.20
N PRO A 226 -16.99 -7.21 -2.78
CA PRO A 226 -17.24 -7.65 -1.40
C PRO A 226 -16.46 -6.81 -0.39
N LEU A 227 -15.23 -6.39 -0.74
CA LEU A 227 -14.42 -5.54 0.13
C LEU A 227 -15.09 -4.19 0.38
N LEU A 228 -15.53 -3.49 -0.67
CA LEU A 228 -16.14 -2.17 -0.55
C LEU A 228 -17.50 -2.23 0.17
N LEU A 229 -18.27 -3.31 -0.03
CA LEU A 229 -19.51 -3.52 0.72
C LEU A 229 -19.22 -3.70 2.22
N ASN A 230 -18.24 -4.54 2.57
CA ASN A 230 -17.88 -4.79 3.96
C ASN A 230 -17.29 -3.54 4.63
N ARG A 231 -16.44 -2.78 3.93
CA ARG A 231 -15.83 -1.54 4.44
C ARG A 231 -16.76 -0.35 4.54
N ALA A 232 -17.94 -0.40 3.93
CA ALA A 232 -18.98 0.58 4.22
C ALA A 232 -19.40 0.59 5.70
N HIS A 233 -19.08 -0.48 6.45
CA HIS A 233 -19.35 -0.63 7.88
C HIS A 233 -18.07 -0.62 8.75
N ASP A 234 -16.96 -0.08 8.23
CA ASP A 234 -15.74 0.12 9.01
C ASP A 234 -16.00 1.04 10.23
N PRO A 235 -15.37 0.83 11.39
CA PRO A 235 -15.57 1.71 12.54
C PRO A 235 -15.02 3.13 12.30
N ASP A 236 -14.02 3.27 11.41
CA ASP A 236 -13.48 4.57 11.04
C ASP A 236 -14.31 5.23 9.93
N TYR A 237 -14.72 6.49 10.17
CA TYR A 237 -15.53 7.26 9.24
C TYR A 237 -14.83 7.48 7.89
N SER A 238 -13.52 7.72 7.88
CA SER A 238 -12.77 8.01 6.65
C SER A 238 -12.70 6.78 5.74
N VAL A 239 -12.62 5.58 6.33
CA VAL A 239 -12.66 4.31 5.60
C VAL A 239 -14.07 4.10 5.01
N ARG A 240 -15.14 4.27 5.80
CA ARG A 240 -16.53 4.16 5.30
C ARG A 240 -16.79 5.12 4.14
N LYS A 241 -16.42 6.38 4.32
CA LYS A 241 -16.59 7.43 3.30
C LYS A 241 -15.90 7.06 2.01
N LEU A 242 -14.66 6.57 2.07
CA LEU A 242 -13.95 6.14 0.88
C LEU A 242 -14.60 4.91 0.24
N ALA A 243 -15.02 3.92 1.03
CA ALA A 243 -15.67 2.71 0.53
C ALA A 243 -16.92 3.05 -0.28
N LEU A 244 -17.80 3.89 0.28
CA LEU A 244 -19.02 4.34 -0.39
C LEU A 244 -18.72 5.19 -1.62
N GLY A 245 -17.71 6.08 -1.55
CA GLY A 245 -17.27 6.88 -2.68
C GLY A 245 -16.74 6.02 -3.85
N LEU A 246 -15.93 5.00 -3.57
CA LEU A 246 -15.44 4.07 -4.58
C LEU A 246 -16.59 3.23 -5.17
N ARG A 247 -17.55 2.78 -4.37
CA ARG A 247 -18.76 2.10 -4.88
C ARG A 247 -19.54 2.99 -5.82
N PHE A 248 -19.73 4.26 -5.46
CA PHE A 248 -20.42 5.21 -6.31
C PHE A 248 -19.69 5.43 -7.62
N ARG A 249 -18.38 5.73 -7.58
CA ARG A 249 -17.54 5.86 -8.79
C ARG A 249 -17.64 4.62 -9.68
N ARG A 250 -17.70 3.44 -9.08
CA ARG A 250 -17.88 2.18 -9.82
C ARG A 250 -19.21 2.08 -10.54
N LEU A 251 -20.29 2.45 -9.85
CA LEU A 251 -21.65 2.45 -10.41
C LEU A 251 -21.78 3.40 -11.61
N VAL A 252 -21.04 4.51 -11.61
CA VAL A 252 -21.09 5.50 -12.69
C VAL A 252 -20.01 5.31 -13.76
N GLY A 253 -19.14 4.30 -13.63
CA GLY A 253 -18.08 4.01 -14.61
C GLY A 253 -16.83 4.89 -14.50
N ASP A 254 -16.65 5.60 -13.38
CA ASP A 254 -15.53 6.53 -13.13
C ASP A 254 -14.33 5.86 -12.40
N LEU A 255 -14.24 4.53 -12.44
CA LEU A 255 -13.12 3.75 -11.88
C LEU A 255 -12.29 3.09 -12.99
#